data_AF-A0A4R5HMQ3-F1
#
_entry.id   AF-A0A4R5HMQ3-F1
#
_cell.length_a   1.000
_cell.length_b   1.000
_cell.length_c   1.000
_cell.angle_alpha   90.00
_cell.angle_beta   90.00
_cell.angle_gamma   90.00
#
_symmetry.space_group_name_H-M   'P 1'
#
loop_
_entity.id
_entity.type
_entity.pdbx_description
1 polymer ?
#
loop_
_entity_poly.entity_id
_entity_poly.type
_entity_poly.pdbx_seq_one_letter_code
_entity_poly.pdbx_strand_id
1 'polypeptide(L)'
;DTIYAVLRGSAINNDGSAKVGFTAPSIEGQARVIAQAQADAGVDPSTIGLIEAHGTGTTLGDPIEMRALQQVFATSGRTEPCAIG
;
A
#
# COMPACT_ATOMS: atom_id res chain seq x y z
N ASP A 1 -11.41 -28.96 1.79
CA ASP A 1 -10.06 -28.47 1.44
C ASP A 1 -9.38 -27.83 2.62
N THR A 2 -8.06 -27.83 2.65
CA THR A 2 -7.28 -27.02 3.60
C THR A 2 -7.11 -25.63 3.00
N ILE A 3 -7.72 -24.62 3.63
CA ILE A 3 -7.70 -23.23 3.16
C ILE A 3 -6.71 -22.44 4.03
N TYR A 4 -5.65 -21.92 3.44
CA TYR A 4 -4.59 -21.19 4.14
C TYR A 4 -4.94 -19.72 4.40
N ALA A 5 -5.56 -19.06 3.42
CA ALA A 5 -5.95 -17.66 3.48
C ALA A 5 -7.05 -17.37 2.45
N VAL A 6 -7.66 -16.19 2.56
CA VAL A 6 -8.63 -15.68 1.59
C VAL A 6 -8.09 -14.37 1.02
N LEU A 7 -7.96 -14.30 -0.30
CA LEU A 7 -7.71 -13.03 -0.99
C LEU A 7 -9.02 -12.24 -1.01
N ARG A 8 -9.07 -11.16 -0.22
CA ARG A 8 -10.28 -10.34 -0.08
C ARG A 8 -10.48 -9.35 -1.22
N GLY A 9 -9.38 -8.81 -1.75
CA GLY A 9 -9.39 -7.90 -2.89
C GLY A 9 -7.97 -7.64 -3.41
N SER A 10 -7.87 -7.06 -4.60
CA SER A 10 -6.60 -6.77 -5.27
C SER A 10 -6.74 -5.61 -6.26
N ALA A 11 -5.62 -4.97 -6.61
CA ALA A 11 -5.61 -3.95 -7.65
C ALA A 11 -4.26 -3.90 -8.36
N ILE A 12 -4.29 -3.36 -9.58
CA ILE A 12 -3.11 -3.05 -10.39
C ILE A 12 -3.28 -1.67 -11.04
N ASN A 13 -2.20 -0.91 -11.20
CA ASN A 13 -2.21 0.32 -11.96
C ASN A 13 -0.85 0.62 -12.61
N ASN A 14 -0.65 1.85 -13.08
CA ASN A 14 0.62 2.33 -13.62
C ASN A 14 0.91 3.75 -13.10
N ASP A 15 2.19 4.02 -12.84
CA ASP A 15 2.68 5.33 -12.37
C ASP A 15 2.52 6.44 -13.41
N GLY A 16 2.38 6.10 -14.69
CA GLY A 16 2.19 7.07 -15.77
C GLY A 16 3.39 8.00 -15.95
N SER A 17 3.14 9.21 -16.43
CA SER A 17 4.17 10.21 -16.76
C SER A 17 4.49 11.20 -15.64
N ALA A 18 3.70 11.23 -14.56
CA ALA A 18 3.85 12.17 -13.45
C ALA A 18 4.94 11.71 -12.47
N LYS A 19 6.18 11.58 -12.96
CA LYS A 19 7.36 11.16 -12.20
C LYS A 19 8.66 11.64 -12.83
N VAL A 20 9.72 11.75 -12.03
CA VAL A 20 11.01 12.36 -12.41
C VAL A 20 11.86 11.52 -13.39
N GLY A 21 11.43 10.31 -13.72
CA GLY A 21 12.12 9.42 -14.66
C GLY A 21 11.30 8.16 -14.94
N PHE A 22 11.66 7.42 -15.98
CA PHE A 22 10.90 6.22 -16.40
C PHE A 22 10.83 5.15 -15.32
N THR A 23 11.93 4.95 -14.58
CA THR A 23 12.05 3.95 -13.50
C THR A 23 11.83 4.54 -12.10
N ALA A 24 11.51 5.84 -12.01
CA ALA A 24 11.25 6.45 -10.72
C ALA A 24 9.90 5.94 -10.17
N PRO A 25 9.79 5.64 -8.87
CA PRO A 25 8.51 5.28 -8.28
C PRO A 25 7.61 6.53 -8.11
N SER A 26 6.30 6.32 -8.00
CA SER A 26 5.32 7.38 -7.76
C SER A 26 4.56 7.17 -6.44
N ILE A 27 4.60 8.17 -5.56
CA ILE A 27 3.79 8.18 -4.32
C ILE A 27 2.30 8.08 -4.68
N GLU A 28 1.83 8.88 -5.65
CA GLU A 28 0.42 8.91 -6.04
C GLU A 28 -0.01 7.60 -6.72
N GLY A 29 0.86 7.01 -7.53
CA GLY A 29 0.62 5.70 -8.16
C GLY A 29 0.39 4.62 -7.11
N GLN A 30 1.28 4.56 -6.12
CA GLN A 30 1.19 3.59 -5.03
C GLN A 30 -0.01 3.84 -4.12
N ALA A 31 -0.25 5.07 -3.67
CA ALA A 31 -1.39 5.38 -2.81
C ALA A 31 -2.72 5.00 -3.48
N ARG A 32 -2.84 5.26 -4.79
CA ARG A 32 -4.03 4.90 -5.57
C ARG A 32 -4.23 3.39 -5.68
N VAL A 33 -3.18 2.60 -5.96
CA VAL A 33 -3.34 1.14 -6.08
C VAL A 33 -3.66 0.50 -4.73
N ILE A 34 -3.07 1.00 -3.65
CA ILE A 34 -3.34 0.53 -2.29
C ILE A 34 -4.80 0.84 -1.91
N ALA A 35 -5.27 2.07 -2.11
CA ALA A 35 -6.65 2.45 -1.83
C ALA A 35 -7.65 1.64 -2.67
N GLN A 36 -7.34 1.36 -3.93
CA GLN A 36 -8.18 0.55 -4.80
C GLN A 36 -8.26 -0.91 -4.34
N ALA A 37 -7.13 -1.52 -3.97
CA ALA A 37 -7.12 -2.90 -3.44
C ALA A 37 -7.89 -3.00 -2.11
N GLN A 38 -7.77 -1.98 -1.26
CA GLN A 38 -8.51 -1.92 0.00
C GLN A 38 -10.03 -1.76 -0.23
N ALA A 39 -10.42 -0.91 -1.18
CA ALA A 39 -11.82 -0.73 -1.55
C ALA A 39 -12.43 -2.03 -2.14
N ASP A 40 -11.68 -2.72 -3.01
CA ASP A 40 -12.06 -4.03 -3.57
C ASP A 40 -12.22 -5.08 -2.46
N ALA A 41 -11.34 -5.06 -1.45
CA ALA A 41 -11.40 -5.96 -0.31
C ALA A 41 -12.58 -5.69 0.66
N GLY A 42 -13.13 -4.46 0.64
CA GLY A 42 -14.19 -4.02 1.55
C GLY A 42 -13.79 -4.10 3.02
N VAL A 43 -12.52 -3.80 3.35
CA VAL A 43 -11.98 -3.87 4.71
C VAL A 43 -11.71 -2.49 5.29
N ASP A 44 -11.98 -2.35 6.59
CA ASP A 44 -11.61 -1.17 7.37
C ASP A 44 -10.07 -1.17 7.56
N PRO A 45 -9.36 -0.09 7.18
CA PRO A 45 -7.90 -0.07 7.24
C PRO A 45 -7.35 -0.17 8.68
N SER A 46 -8.16 0.16 9.70
CA SER A 46 -7.79 -0.04 11.11
C SER A 46 -7.63 -1.53 11.49
N THR A 47 -8.23 -2.44 10.71
CA THR A 47 -8.20 -3.89 10.97
C THR A 47 -6.98 -4.61 10.38
N ILE A 48 -6.17 -3.93 9.56
CA ILE A 48 -5.00 -4.52 8.90
C ILE A 48 -3.84 -4.66 9.90
N GLY A 49 -3.51 -5.88 10.30
CA GLY A 49 -2.47 -6.12 11.33
C GLY A 49 -1.03 -5.94 10.84
N LEU A 50 -0.78 -6.27 9.57
CA LEU A 50 0.54 -6.33 8.95
C LEU A 50 0.45 -5.88 7.49
N ILE A 51 1.44 -5.12 7.05
CA ILE A 51 1.72 -4.85 5.64
C ILE A 51 3.05 -5.53 5.30
N GLU A 52 3.02 -6.46 4.35
CA GLU A 52 4.23 -6.94 3.69
C GLU A 52 4.57 -5.93 2.59
N ALA A 53 5.66 -5.20 2.76
CA ALA A 53 6.08 -4.14 1.86
C ALA A 53 6.77 -4.69 0.61
N HIS A 54 6.93 -3.85 -0.42
CA HIS A 54 7.89 -4.13 -1.48
C HIS A 54 9.33 -4.06 -0.94
N GLY A 55 9.64 -3.06 -0.10
CA GLY A 55 10.74 -3.13 0.85
C GLY A 55 12.13 -3.33 0.23
N THR A 56 12.41 -2.68 -0.90
CA THR A 56 13.64 -2.91 -1.67
C THR A 56 14.94 -2.49 -0.98
N GLY A 57 14.87 -1.77 0.15
CA GLY A 57 16.05 -1.27 0.86
C GLY A 57 16.69 -0.06 0.19
N THR A 58 15.95 0.66 -0.66
CA THR A 58 16.52 1.78 -1.44
C THR A 58 16.25 3.11 -0.76
N THR A 59 17.25 4.00 -0.79
CA THR A 59 17.15 5.33 -0.16
C THR A 59 16.01 6.19 -0.73
N LEU A 60 15.62 5.94 -1.99
CA LEU A 60 14.52 6.66 -2.64
C LEU A 60 13.18 5.92 -2.54
N GLY A 61 13.17 4.61 -2.77
CA GLY A 61 11.95 3.81 -2.86
C GLY A 61 11.24 3.64 -1.52
N ASP A 62 11.97 3.30 -0.47
CA ASP A 62 11.36 2.98 0.82
C ASP A 62 10.66 4.20 1.45
N PRO A 63 11.23 5.43 1.42
CA PRO A 63 10.50 6.61 1.85
C PRO A 63 9.25 6.90 1.00
N ILE A 64 9.28 6.60 -0.29
CA ILE A 64 8.12 6.80 -1.18
C ILE A 64 7.00 5.82 -0.84
N GLU A 65 7.34 4.56 -0.61
CA GLU A 65 6.41 3.51 -0.18
C GLU A 65 5.74 3.85 1.15
N MET A 66 6.54 4.27 2.15
CA MET A 66 6.01 4.69 3.43
C MET A 66 5.07 5.89 3.32
N ARG A 67 5.37 6.85 2.46
CA ARG A 67 4.52 8.04 2.27
C ARG A 67 3.21 7.69 1.59
N ALA A 68 3.23 6.77 0.63
CA ALA A 68 2.01 6.27 -0.02
C ALA A 68 1.11 5.52 0.97
N LEU A 69 1.68 4.64 1.79
CA LEU A 69 0.95 3.94 2.85
C LEU A 69 0.35 4.93 3.87
N GLN A 70 1.14 5.90 4.33
CA GLN A 70 0.64 6.94 5.24
C GLN A 70 -0.55 7.72 4.65
N GLN A 71 -0.54 8.04 3.35
CA GLN A 71 -1.66 8.72 2.71
C GLN A 71 -2.97 7.93 2.76
N VAL A 72 -2.91 6.60 2.60
CA VAL A 72 -4.10 5.75 2.63
C VAL A 72 -4.56 5.47 4.06
N PHE A 73 -3.63 5.26 4.99
CA PHE A 73 -3.95 4.83 6.35
C PHE A 73 -4.14 5.97 7.36
N ALA A 74 -3.79 7.22 7.02
CA ALA A 74 -3.85 8.37 7.93
C ALA A 74 -5.24 8.61 8.54
N THR A 75 -6.32 8.28 7.83
CA THR A 75 -7.70 8.50 8.28
C THR A 75 -8.32 7.29 8.95
N SER A 76 -7.56 6.22 9.20
CA SER A 76 -8.09 4.98 9.81
C SER A 76 -8.57 5.13 11.25
N GLY A 77 -8.24 6.25 11.93
CA GLY A 77 -8.63 6.47 13.34
C GLY A 77 -7.96 5.50 14.33
N ARG A 78 -6.96 4.74 13.87
CA ARG A 78 -6.30 3.68 14.62
C ARG A 78 -5.39 4.28 15.70
N THR A 79 -5.45 3.70 16.91
CA THR A 79 -4.60 4.09 18.05
C THR A 79 -3.29 3.29 18.12
N GLU A 80 -3.35 2.01 17.73
CA GLU A 80 -2.18 1.12 17.72
C GLU A 80 -1.44 1.18 16.37
N PRO A 81 -0.12 1.04 16.33
CA PRO A 81 0.62 0.97 15.07
C PRO A 81 0.25 -0.28 14.25
N CYS A 82 0.37 -0.18 12.92
CA CYS A 82 0.36 -1.32 12.00
C CYS A 82 1.79 -1.83 11.83
N ALA A 83 2.00 -3.14 11.90
CA ALA A 83 3.32 -3.72 11.62
C ALA A 83 3.63 -3.63 10.12
N ILE A 84 4.91 -3.44 9.79
CA ILE A 84 5.40 -3.48 8.41
C ILE A 84 6.68 -4.30 8.37
N GLY A 85 6.80 -5.15 7.34
CA GLY A 85 7.90 -6.10 7.14
C GLY A 85 8.24 -6.25 5.66
#